data_AF-A0AAV4ED19-F1
#
_entry.id   AF-A0AAV4ED19-F1
#
_cell.length_a   1.000
_cell.length_b   1.000
_cell.length_c   1.000
_cell.angle_alpha   90.00
_cell.angle_beta   90.00
_cell.angle_gamma   90.00
#
_symmetry.space_group_name_H-M   'P 1'
#
loop_
_entity.id
_entity.type
_entity.pdbx_description
1 polymer ?
#
loop_
_entity_poly.entity_id
_entity_poly.type
_entity_poly.pdbx_seq_one_letter_code
_entity_poly.pdbx_strand_id
1 'polypeptide(L)'
;MVPSADCLDKVDTCRASGAEGCKGIYEPYARKNCPRYCGYCVNPDDLQKECKDKIDNCDEYQDDLCTNSFFSIFAEDNCQKFCNLCDSGPRPVFTGTTTASVNPGKLVDQTNWAYVFFSDGAVVADNSSCADQVDYCWSEPDVNCFGIYEPWSRVNCPFRCGFCTEKPKCEDLLTYCAQYDPSTCTDDYYAGWSRKNCRATCNLCALPTRPPVDPNAPVVTPNPDGSNPKPPSAQTVTPPSASGSSQSTLPPSNPGVDGAQVGGTRTTFIIQGPQTKIPGVSSGNRFQQPLPAVPWSRSQVIAARD
;
A
#
# COMPACT_ATOMS: atom_id res chain seq x y z
N MET A 1 21.56 -18.66 -20.53
CA MET A 1 21.35 -19.54 -19.36
C MET A 1 22.22 -20.78 -19.52
N VAL A 2 22.82 -21.27 -18.44
CA VAL A 2 23.61 -22.51 -18.45
C VAL A 2 22.78 -23.58 -17.74
N PRO A 3 22.35 -24.65 -18.43
CA PRO A 3 21.73 -25.80 -17.77
C PRO A 3 22.70 -26.40 -16.76
N SER A 4 22.26 -26.61 -15.52
CA SER A 4 23.07 -27.22 -14.47
C SER A 4 22.16 -28.03 -13.55
N ALA A 5 22.54 -29.28 -13.27
CA ALA A 5 21.83 -30.11 -12.29
C ALA A 5 21.87 -29.48 -10.89
N ASP A 6 22.91 -28.69 -10.60
CA ASP A 6 23.08 -27.95 -9.33
C ASP A 6 22.33 -26.62 -9.33
N CYS A 7 21.46 -26.37 -10.32
CA CYS A 7 20.60 -25.20 -10.36
C CYS A 7 19.44 -25.37 -9.37
N LEU A 8 19.71 -25.07 -8.10
CA LEU A 8 18.73 -25.10 -7.03
C LEU A 8 18.82 -23.82 -6.20
N ASP A 9 17.66 -23.38 -5.72
CA ASP A 9 17.60 -22.33 -4.70
C ASP A 9 18.11 -22.89 -3.37
N LYS A 10 18.93 -22.10 -2.68
CA LYS A 10 19.55 -22.47 -1.40
C LYS A 10 18.76 -22.01 -0.19
N VAL A 11 17.77 -21.14 -0.40
CA VAL A 11 16.86 -20.65 0.63
C VAL A 11 15.42 -20.78 0.13
N ASP A 12 14.51 -21.18 1.03
CA ASP A 12 13.12 -21.46 0.66
C ASP A 12 12.31 -20.18 0.39
N THR A 13 12.80 -19.04 0.86
CA THR A 13 12.14 -17.75 0.80
C THR A 13 12.31 -17.05 -0.55
N CYS A 14 13.04 -17.62 -1.51
CA CYS A 14 13.27 -16.99 -2.82
C CYS A 14 11.98 -16.54 -3.51
N ARG A 15 10.88 -17.30 -3.37
CA ARG A 15 9.57 -16.94 -3.92
C ARG A 15 8.87 -15.81 -3.19
N ALA A 16 9.03 -15.83 -1.88
CA ALA A 16 8.58 -14.78 -0.99
C ALA A 16 9.26 -13.45 -1.44
N SER A 17 10.53 -13.55 -1.85
CA SER A 17 11.22 -12.54 -2.64
C SER A 17 10.78 -12.37 -4.08
N GLY A 18 9.51 -12.07 -4.35
CA GLY A 18 8.99 -11.76 -5.70
C GLY A 18 10.02 -11.13 -6.66
N ALA A 19 9.88 -11.33 -7.99
CA ALA A 19 10.88 -11.05 -9.03
C ALA A 19 11.78 -9.78 -8.93
N GLU A 20 11.38 -8.74 -8.18
CA GLU A 20 12.23 -7.62 -7.77
C GLU A 20 13.50 -8.03 -6.99
N GLY A 21 13.43 -9.11 -6.20
CA GLY A 21 14.60 -9.70 -5.52
C GLY A 21 15.69 -10.19 -6.49
N CYS A 22 15.35 -10.38 -7.76
CA CYS A 22 16.24 -10.89 -8.80
C CYS A 22 16.96 -9.80 -9.61
N LYS A 23 16.98 -8.54 -9.15
CA LYS A 23 17.65 -7.45 -9.86
C LYS A 23 18.19 -6.38 -8.91
N GLY A 24 18.94 -5.43 -9.49
CA GLY A 24 19.46 -4.28 -8.75
C GLY A 24 20.46 -4.67 -7.66
N ILE A 25 20.33 -4.07 -6.49
CA ILE A 25 21.24 -4.32 -5.36
C ILE A 25 21.13 -5.75 -4.79
N TYR A 26 20.07 -6.48 -5.12
CA TYR A 26 19.81 -7.84 -4.64
C TYR A 26 20.36 -8.93 -5.56
N GLU A 27 20.67 -8.58 -6.82
CA GLU A 27 21.16 -9.51 -7.82
C GLU A 27 22.34 -10.38 -7.35
N PRO A 28 23.38 -9.86 -6.66
CA PRO A 28 24.48 -10.72 -6.17
C PRO A 28 24.02 -11.77 -5.16
N TYR A 29 23.10 -11.40 -4.26
CA TYR A 29 22.51 -12.32 -3.29
C TYR A 29 21.63 -13.36 -4.00
N ALA A 30 20.77 -12.91 -4.93
CA ALA A 30 19.86 -13.75 -5.67
C ALA A 30 20.59 -14.74 -6.59
N ARG A 31 21.68 -14.33 -7.25
CA ARG A 31 22.57 -15.24 -8.01
C ARG A 31 23.16 -16.35 -7.16
N LYS A 32 23.41 -16.08 -5.87
CA LYS A 32 24.03 -17.04 -4.96
C LYS A 32 23.02 -17.97 -4.30
N ASN A 33 21.86 -17.44 -3.91
CA ASN A 33 20.89 -18.12 -3.04
C ASN A 33 19.57 -18.47 -3.73
N CYS A 34 19.21 -17.75 -4.79
CA CYS A 34 17.96 -17.94 -5.55
C CYS A 34 18.21 -18.12 -7.07
N PRO A 35 19.24 -18.86 -7.52
CA PRO A 35 19.62 -18.88 -8.92
C PRO A 35 18.58 -19.55 -9.83
N ARG A 36 17.77 -20.48 -9.30
CA ARG A 36 16.71 -21.16 -10.06
C ARG A 36 15.46 -20.27 -10.12
N TYR A 37 14.99 -19.76 -8.98
CA TYR A 37 13.84 -18.85 -8.92
C TYR A 37 14.03 -17.62 -9.81
N CYS A 38 15.22 -17.01 -9.75
CA CYS A 38 15.55 -15.83 -10.54
C CYS A 38 15.96 -16.13 -11.99
N GLY A 39 15.98 -17.40 -12.41
CA GLY A 39 16.36 -17.80 -13.77
C GLY A 39 17.81 -17.50 -14.15
N TYR A 40 18.71 -17.34 -13.18
CA TYR A 40 20.15 -17.21 -13.45
C TYR A 40 20.76 -18.54 -13.94
N CYS A 41 20.11 -19.66 -13.64
CA CYS A 41 20.38 -20.97 -14.21
C CYS A 41 19.07 -21.69 -14.55
N VAL A 42 19.18 -22.85 -15.22
CA VAL A 42 18.03 -23.72 -15.50
C VAL A 42 18.37 -25.12 -15.00
N ASN A 43 17.48 -25.69 -14.18
CA ASN A 43 17.57 -27.09 -13.83
C ASN A 43 17.01 -27.94 -14.99
N PRO A 44 17.70 -28.99 -15.47
CA PRO A 44 17.17 -29.87 -16.52
C PRO A 44 15.77 -30.42 -16.22
N ASP A 45 15.43 -30.62 -14.95
CA ASP A 45 14.12 -31.11 -14.54
C ASP A 45 13.00 -30.09 -14.81
N ASP A 46 13.34 -28.78 -14.81
CA ASP A 46 12.38 -27.72 -15.15
C ASP A 46 11.97 -27.76 -16.62
N LEU A 47 12.85 -28.27 -17.50
CA LEU A 47 12.58 -28.39 -18.93
C LEU A 47 11.58 -29.51 -19.24
N GLN A 48 11.42 -30.46 -18.32
CA GLN A 48 10.51 -31.60 -18.47
C GLN A 48 9.25 -31.47 -17.62
N LYS A 49 9.09 -30.36 -16.88
CA LYS A 49 7.92 -30.17 -16.02
C LYS A 49 6.67 -30.02 -16.90
N GLU A 50 5.82 -31.03 -16.85
CA GLU A 50 4.51 -31.01 -17.50
C GLU A 50 3.65 -29.88 -16.94
N CYS A 51 3.14 -29.02 -17.83
CA CYS A 51 2.20 -27.96 -17.48
C CYS A 51 0.85 -28.57 -17.09
N LYS A 52 0.61 -28.67 -15.79
CA LYS A 52 -0.68 -29.10 -15.24
C LYS A 52 -0.96 -28.43 -13.92
N ASP A 53 -2.24 -28.27 -13.64
CA ASP A 53 -2.69 -27.94 -12.30
C ASP A 53 -2.42 -29.14 -11.39
N LYS A 54 -1.98 -28.85 -10.18
CA LYS A 54 -1.76 -29.87 -9.15
C LYS A 54 -3.07 -30.25 -8.46
N ILE A 55 -4.04 -29.33 -8.45
CA ILE A 55 -5.38 -29.52 -7.92
C ILE A 55 -6.40 -29.31 -9.04
N ASP A 56 -7.54 -29.99 -8.94
CA ASP A 56 -8.50 -30.06 -10.04
C ASP A 56 -9.56 -28.96 -9.97
N ASN A 57 -9.59 -28.18 -8.89
CA ASN A 57 -10.65 -27.22 -8.56
C ASN A 57 -10.17 -25.75 -8.55
N CYS A 58 -9.18 -25.42 -9.39
CA CYS A 58 -8.67 -24.06 -9.51
C CYS A 58 -9.75 -23.04 -9.93
N ASP A 59 -10.80 -23.52 -10.62
CA ASP A 59 -11.97 -22.75 -11.05
C ASP A 59 -12.99 -22.46 -9.94
N GLU A 60 -12.89 -23.11 -8.77
CA GLU A 60 -13.78 -22.87 -7.63
C GLU A 60 -13.29 -21.74 -6.70
N TYR A 61 -12.04 -21.30 -6.86
CA TYR A 61 -11.48 -20.19 -6.08
C TYR A 61 -11.95 -18.83 -6.61
N GLN A 62 -11.64 -17.77 -5.86
CA GLN A 62 -11.97 -16.40 -6.26
C GLN A 62 -11.40 -16.02 -7.64
N ASP A 63 -12.16 -15.20 -8.39
CA ASP A 63 -11.85 -14.78 -9.77
C ASP A 63 -10.46 -14.12 -9.92
N ASP A 64 -9.94 -13.53 -8.85
CA ASP A 64 -8.64 -12.85 -8.83
C ASP A 64 -7.47 -13.78 -8.45
N LEU A 65 -7.69 -15.10 -8.30
CA LEU A 65 -6.66 -16.09 -7.94
C LEU A 65 -5.37 -15.92 -8.76
N CYS A 66 -5.51 -15.72 -10.07
CA CYS A 66 -4.38 -15.65 -11.00
C CYS A 66 -3.74 -14.26 -11.09
N THR A 67 -4.43 -13.21 -10.62
CA THR A 67 -3.97 -11.82 -10.75
C THR A 67 -3.53 -11.21 -9.42
N ASN A 68 -4.05 -11.71 -8.31
CA ASN A 68 -3.80 -11.16 -6.99
C ASN A 68 -2.44 -11.65 -6.45
N SER A 69 -1.58 -10.71 -6.07
CA SER A 69 -0.24 -11.00 -5.56
C SER A 69 -0.25 -11.88 -4.31
N PHE A 70 -1.29 -11.83 -3.48
CA PHE A 70 -1.42 -12.66 -2.28
C PHE A 70 -1.57 -14.15 -2.60
N PHE A 71 -2.12 -14.49 -3.78
CA PHE A 71 -2.30 -15.87 -4.23
C PHE A 71 -1.26 -16.33 -5.25
N SER A 72 -0.32 -15.46 -5.65
CA SER A 72 0.70 -15.78 -6.67
C SER A 72 1.44 -17.08 -6.40
N ILE A 73 1.91 -17.32 -5.17
CA ILE A 73 2.61 -18.56 -4.79
C ILE A 73 1.68 -19.77 -4.91
N PHE A 74 0.44 -19.64 -4.44
CA PHE A 74 -0.53 -20.72 -4.53
C PHE A 74 -0.90 -21.05 -5.98
N ALA A 75 -1.14 -20.03 -6.80
CA ALA A 75 -1.45 -20.17 -8.23
C ALA A 75 -0.28 -20.81 -8.99
N GLU A 76 0.95 -20.37 -8.72
CA GLU A 76 2.17 -20.94 -9.30
C GLU A 76 2.39 -22.41 -8.88
N ASP A 77 1.96 -22.85 -7.70
CA ASP A 77 2.22 -24.22 -7.25
C ASP A 77 1.07 -25.19 -7.54
N ASN A 78 -0.16 -24.68 -7.64
CA ASN A 78 -1.35 -25.53 -7.73
C ASN A 78 -2.17 -25.32 -9.00
N CYS A 79 -2.13 -24.12 -9.59
CA CYS A 79 -3.06 -23.72 -10.65
C CYS A 79 -2.31 -23.16 -11.87
N GLN A 80 -1.15 -23.75 -12.20
CA GLN A 80 -0.29 -23.25 -13.27
C GLN A 80 -0.99 -23.22 -14.64
N LYS A 81 -1.72 -24.27 -14.98
CA LYS A 81 -2.40 -24.38 -16.27
C LYS A 81 -3.65 -23.50 -16.27
N PHE A 82 -4.45 -23.54 -15.20
CA PHE A 82 -5.63 -22.67 -15.05
C PHE A 82 -5.27 -21.18 -15.17
N CYS A 83 -4.18 -20.76 -14.52
CA CYS A 83 -3.70 -19.37 -14.56
C CYS A 83 -2.79 -19.05 -15.74
N ASN A 84 -2.59 -19.97 -16.70
CA ASN A 84 -1.68 -19.80 -17.85
C ASN A 84 -0.23 -19.42 -17.45
N LEU A 85 0.25 -19.92 -16.31
CA LEU A 85 1.60 -19.69 -15.77
C LEU A 85 2.64 -20.69 -16.31
N CYS A 86 2.25 -21.59 -17.20
CA CYS A 86 3.13 -22.61 -17.74
C CYS A 86 4.18 -22.10 -18.73
N ASP A 87 3.89 -21.03 -19.45
CA ASP A 87 4.83 -20.42 -20.39
C ASP A 87 5.84 -19.49 -19.70
N SER A 88 5.61 -19.19 -18.42
CA SER A 88 6.65 -18.70 -17.52
C SER A 88 7.57 -19.87 -17.14
N GLY A 89 8.36 -20.36 -18.10
CA GLY A 89 9.58 -21.10 -17.82
C GLY A 89 10.47 -20.34 -16.82
N PRO A 90 11.59 -20.92 -16.33
CA PRO A 90 12.48 -20.25 -15.36
C PRO A 90 12.69 -18.82 -15.81
N ARG A 91 12.11 -17.87 -15.05
CA ARG A 91 11.83 -16.50 -15.51
C ARG A 91 13.11 -16.00 -16.15
N PRO A 92 13.16 -15.75 -17.47
CA PRO A 92 14.35 -15.18 -18.05
C PRO A 92 14.64 -13.92 -17.28
N VAL A 93 15.78 -13.90 -16.58
CA VAL A 93 16.39 -12.67 -16.12
C VAL A 93 16.26 -11.73 -17.30
N PHE A 94 15.50 -10.66 -17.13
CA PHE A 94 15.29 -9.65 -18.16
C PHE A 94 16.68 -9.28 -18.69
N THR A 95 17.11 -9.92 -19.78
CA THR A 95 18.19 -9.43 -20.62
C THR A 95 17.53 -8.27 -21.31
N GLY A 96 17.60 -7.09 -20.70
CA GLY A 96 16.78 -5.94 -21.05
C GLY A 96 16.82 -5.67 -22.56
N THR A 97 15.81 -6.16 -23.28
CA THR A 97 15.35 -5.75 -24.61
C THR A 97 14.03 -6.48 -24.86
N THR A 98 12.93 -5.98 -24.29
CA THR A 98 11.60 -6.33 -24.78
C THR A 98 11.32 -5.53 -26.05
N THR A 99 11.62 -6.11 -27.21
CA THR A 99 10.93 -5.73 -28.44
C THR A 99 9.57 -6.43 -28.41
N ALA A 100 8.55 -5.76 -27.88
CA ALA A 100 7.18 -6.25 -27.92
C ALA A 100 6.70 -6.30 -29.38
N SER A 101 6.45 -7.50 -29.90
CA SER A 101 5.65 -7.70 -31.10
C SER A 101 4.18 -7.53 -30.71
N VAL A 102 3.63 -6.34 -31.00
CA VAL A 102 2.22 -6.01 -30.78
C VAL A 102 1.45 -6.36 -32.05
N ASN A 103 0.48 -7.27 -31.95
CA ASN A 103 -0.59 -7.38 -32.95
C ASN A 103 -1.61 -6.25 -32.68
N PRO A 104 -2.01 -5.46 -33.70
CA PRO A 104 -2.81 -4.26 -33.50
C PRO A 104 -4.29 -4.62 -33.40
N GLY A 105 -4.87 -4.44 -32.22
CA GLY A 105 -6.30 -4.68 -32.01
C GLY A 105 -6.81 -4.14 -30.69
N LYS A 106 -6.97 -2.81 -30.62
CA LYS A 106 -7.87 -2.08 -29.71
C LYS A 106 -7.43 -2.01 -28.23
N LEU A 107 -6.41 -1.17 -27.97
CA LEU A 107 -6.22 -0.55 -26.65
C LEU A 107 -7.00 0.77 -26.58
N VAL A 108 -7.80 0.88 -25.53
CA VAL A 108 -8.48 2.11 -25.13
C VAL A 108 -7.47 2.96 -24.36
N ASP A 109 -7.31 4.20 -24.83
CA ASP A 109 -6.61 5.36 -24.25
C ASP A 109 -5.98 5.22 -22.85
N GLN A 110 -4.65 4.98 -22.84
CA GLN A 110 -3.74 5.28 -21.73
C GLN A 110 -2.45 5.88 -22.31
N THR A 111 -2.58 7.08 -22.87
CA THR A 111 -1.45 7.81 -23.45
C THR A 111 -0.91 8.81 -22.43
N ASN A 112 0.06 8.42 -21.59
CA ASN A 112 1.23 9.26 -21.25
C ASN A 112 2.36 8.53 -20.47
N TRP A 113 3.05 7.58 -21.10
CA TRP A 113 4.36 7.10 -20.62
C TRP A 113 5.39 7.26 -21.74
N ALA A 114 5.92 8.47 -21.91
CA ALA A 114 7.07 8.68 -22.77
C ALA A 114 8.34 8.23 -22.04
N TYR A 115 8.73 6.96 -22.21
CA TYR A 115 10.10 6.51 -21.99
C TYR A 115 10.97 7.07 -23.14
N VAL A 116 11.78 8.08 -22.84
CA VAL A 116 12.88 8.53 -23.71
C VAL A 116 14.21 8.34 -22.97
N PHE A 117 15.08 7.53 -23.57
CA PHE A 117 16.46 7.32 -23.13
C PHE A 117 17.33 8.46 -23.67
N PHE A 118 18.04 9.17 -22.79
CA PHE A 118 19.18 10.01 -23.18
C PHE A 118 20.36 9.77 -22.23
N SER A 119 21.57 9.78 -22.82
CA SER A 119 22.82 9.26 -22.26
C SER A 119 23.48 10.14 -21.21
N ASP A 120 23.11 11.42 -21.08
CA ASP A 120 23.84 12.36 -20.24
C ASP A 120 22.87 13.35 -19.57
N GLY A 121 22.66 13.21 -18.26
CA GLY A 121 22.00 14.22 -17.42
C GLY A 121 20.61 13.84 -16.90
N ALA A 122 20.45 13.96 -15.58
CA ALA A 122 19.28 13.56 -14.81
C ALA A 122 17.94 14.00 -15.43
N VAL A 123 17.05 13.03 -15.63
CA VAL A 123 15.64 13.27 -15.93
C VAL A 123 14.98 13.83 -14.67
N VAL A 124 14.90 15.15 -14.57
CA VAL A 124 13.83 15.79 -13.80
C VAL A 124 12.57 15.58 -14.63
N ALA A 125 11.72 14.66 -14.19
CA ALA A 125 10.39 14.51 -14.75
C ALA A 125 9.65 15.84 -14.57
N ASP A 126 9.58 16.63 -15.65
CA ASP A 126 8.66 17.75 -15.74
C ASP A 126 7.27 17.16 -16.00
N ASN A 127 6.66 16.68 -14.92
CA ASN A 127 5.24 16.37 -14.89
C ASN A 127 4.65 17.18 -13.74
N SER A 128 3.75 18.09 -14.09
CA SER A 128 3.27 19.29 -13.37
C SER A 128 2.65 19.14 -11.97
N SER A 129 2.93 18.08 -11.23
CA SER A 129 2.90 18.11 -9.76
C SER A 129 3.75 16.96 -9.24
N CYS A 130 4.96 17.26 -8.80
CA CYS A 130 5.74 16.29 -8.05
C CYS A 130 5.01 16.05 -6.71
N ALA A 131 4.22 14.99 -6.67
CA ALA A 131 3.28 14.68 -5.60
C ALA A 131 3.40 13.21 -5.19
N ASP A 132 3.05 12.93 -3.94
CA ASP A 132 2.93 11.57 -3.45
C ASP A 132 1.79 10.85 -4.22
N GLN A 133 2.07 9.65 -4.71
CA GLN A 133 1.12 8.82 -5.47
C GLN A 133 0.28 7.91 -4.57
N VAL A 134 0.72 7.71 -3.31
CA VAL A 134 -0.03 6.97 -2.30
C VAL A 134 -0.31 7.84 -1.07
N ASP A 135 -1.48 7.66 -0.47
CA ASP A 135 -1.99 8.52 0.61
C ASP A 135 -1.28 8.34 1.97
N TYR A 136 -0.61 7.20 2.14
CA TYR A 136 0.07 6.77 3.36
C TYR A 136 1.57 7.12 3.39
N CYS A 137 2.10 7.86 2.41
CA CYS A 137 3.52 8.28 2.39
C CYS A 137 3.98 8.97 3.68
N TRP A 138 3.09 9.73 4.31
CA TRP A 138 3.37 10.45 5.56
C TRP A 138 3.44 9.54 6.78
N SER A 139 2.77 8.38 6.70
CA SER A 139 2.79 7.37 7.74
C SER A 139 4.11 6.63 7.80
N GLU A 140 4.76 6.45 6.66
CA GLU A 140 6.03 5.73 6.58
C GLU A 140 7.16 6.43 7.37
N PRO A 141 8.05 5.70 8.08
CA PRO A 141 9.22 6.30 8.72
C PRO A 141 10.22 6.86 7.70
N ASP A 142 11.06 7.81 8.14
CA ASP A 142 12.00 8.55 7.28
C ASP A 142 13.06 7.65 6.65
N VAL A 143 13.43 6.57 7.33
CA VAL A 143 14.37 5.55 6.82
C VAL A 143 13.88 4.93 5.51
N ASN A 144 12.57 4.94 5.26
CA ASN A 144 11.98 4.38 4.03
C ASN A 144 12.18 5.28 2.82
N CYS A 145 12.61 6.53 2.99
CA CYS A 145 13.02 7.36 1.87
C CYS A 145 14.36 6.94 1.27
N PHE A 146 15.18 6.15 1.98
CA PHE A 146 16.55 5.85 1.56
C PHE A 146 16.83 4.35 1.57
N GLY A 147 17.99 3.99 1.00
CA GLY A 147 18.48 2.62 1.00
C GLY A 147 17.62 1.73 0.10
N ILE A 148 17.19 0.58 0.62
CA ILE A 148 16.47 -0.43 -0.16
C ILE A 148 15.11 0.07 -0.70
N TYR A 149 14.47 0.98 0.02
CA TYR A 149 13.14 1.50 -0.33
C TYR A 149 13.19 2.71 -1.26
N GLU A 150 14.37 3.28 -1.49
CA GLU A 150 14.54 4.51 -2.25
C GLU A 150 13.94 4.46 -3.67
N PRO A 151 14.10 3.38 -4.47
CA PRO A 151 13.47 3.29 -5.79
C PRO A 151 11.94 3.37 -5.72
N TRP A 152 11.34 2.68 -4.75
CA TRP A 152 9.89 2.72 -4.54
C TRP A 152 9.43 4.11 -4.08
N SER A 153 10.16 4.71 -3.13
CA SER A 153 9.86 6.04 -2.58
C SER A 153 10.00 7.17 -3.60
N ARG A 154 10.92 7.04 -4.56
CA ARG A 154 11.04 7.99 -5.69
C ARG A 154 9.82 8.03 -6.60
N VAL A 155 9.13 6.89 -6.73
CA VAL A 155 7.93 6.79 -7.58
C VAL A 155 6.68 7.13 -6.77
N ASN A 156 6.57 6.61 -5.55
CA ASN A 156 5.32 6.63 -4.79
C ASN A 156 5.23 7.77 -3.78
N CYS A 157 6.36 8.21 -3.22
CA CYS A 157 6.41 9.24 -2.18
C CYS A 157 7.44 10.36 -2.46
N PRO A 158 7.56 10.85 -3.71
CA PRO A 158 8.63 11.80 -4.04
C PRO A 158 8.51 13.13 -3.30
N PHE A 159 7.30 13.57 -2.96
CA PHE A 159 7.07 14.84 -2.31
C PHE A 159 7.42 14.76 -0.82
N ARG A 160 6.89 13.77 -0.11
CA ARG A 160 7.22 13.51 1.30
C ARG A 160 8.72 13.25 1.50
N CYS A 161 9.34 12.48 0.61
CA CYS A 161 10.77 12.15 0.73
C CYS A 161 11.71 13.27 0.27
N GLY A 162 11.17 14.41 -0.20
CA GLY A 162 12.00 15.54 -0.62
C GLY A 162 12.76 15.32 -1.92
N PHE A 163 12.30 14.39 -2.77
CA PHE A 163 12.85 14.19 -4.11
C PHE A 163 12.32 15.23 -5.11
N CYS A 164 11.21 15.87 -4.78
CA CYS A 164 10.65 16.99 -5.52
C CYS A 164 11.48 18.27 -5.35
N THR A 165 11.53 19.08 -6.41
CA THR A 165 12.10 20.45 -6.34
C THR A 165 11.27 21.31 -5.39
N GLU A 166 9.94 21.20 -5.46
CA GLU A 166 9.05 21.79 -4.47
C GLU A 166 9.04 20.96 -3.20
N LYS A 167 9.18 21.64 -2.06
CA LYS A 167 9.24 20.99 -0.75
C LYS A 167 7.90 21.14 -0.02
N PRO A 168 7.48 20.12 0.73
CA PRO A 168 6.35 20.22 1.65
C PRO A 168 6.45 21.43 2.58
N LYS A 169 5.42 22.28 2.60
CA LYS A 169 5.35 23.42 3.52
C LYS A 169 5.40 22.96 4.98
N CYS A 170 6.01 23.79 5.81
CA CYS A 170 6.04 23.61 7.26
C CYS A 170 4.81 24.31 7.87
N GLU A 171 3.66 23.65 7.79
CA GLU A 171 2.41 24.16 8.35
C GLU A 171 1.61 23.02 8.98
N ASP A 172 0.77 23.39 9.95
CA ASP A 172 -0.20 22.46 10.53
C ASP A 172 -1.45 22.46 9.66
N LEU A 173 -1.89 21.27 9.26
CA LEU A 173 -3.16 21.09 8.56
C LEU A 173 -4.34 21.23 9.53
N LEU A 174 -4.16 20.81 10.78
CA LEU A 174 -5.17 20.96 11.83
C LEU A 174 -4.87 22.21 12.67
N THR A 175 -5.88 23.06 12.85
CA THR A 175 -5.74 24.31 13.62
C THR A 175 -5.61 24.10 15.13
N TYR A 176 -5.82 22.87 15.61
CA TYR A 176 -5.86 22.50 17.02
C TYR A 176 -4.73 21.54 17.42
N CYS A 177 -3.63 21.51 16.65
CA CYS A 177 -2.46 20.70 16.98
C CYS A 177 -1.90 20.97 18.39
N ALA A 178 -1.95 22.23 18.85
CA ALA A 178 -1.50 22.62 20.19
C ALA A 178 -2.37 22.07 21.35
N GLN A 179 -3.53 21.46 21.07
CA GLN A 179 -4.39 20.85 22.10
C GLN A 179 -4.02 19.39 22.38
N TYR A 180 -3.22 18.77 21.52
CA TYR A 180 -2.72 17.42 21.74
C TYR A 180 -1.57 17.42 22.74
N ASP A 181 -1.43 16.30 23.45
CA ASP A 181 -0.29 16.11 24.33
C ASP A 181 1.01 16.12 23.51
N PRO A 182 2.08 16.82 23.95
CA PRO A 182 3.35 16.86 23.24
C PRO A 182 3.94 15.47 22.91
N SER A 183 3.62 14.45 23.70
CA SER A 183 4.03 13.06 23.42
C SER A 183 3.51 12.55 22.06
N THR A 184 2.40 13.09 21.55
CA THR A 184 1.85 12.76 20.22
C THR A 184 2.87 13.06 19.10
N CYS A 185 3.76 14.02 19.31
CA CYS A 185 4.81 14.38 18.36
C CYS A 185 6.00 13.41 18.36
N THR A 186 6.20 12.69 19.46
CA THR A 186 7.34 11.78 19.65
C THR A 186 6.95 10.30 19.66
N ASP A 187 5.67 9.98 19.80
CA ASP A 187 5.15 8.61 19.81
C ASP A 187 5.22 8.02 18.39
N ASP A 188 5.93 6.90 18.24
CA ASP A 188 6.08 6.17 16.97
C ASP A 188 4.72 5.79 16.36
N TYR A 189 3.71 5.52 17.20
CA TYR A 189 2.35 5.20 16.75
C TYR A 189 1.70 6.39 16.04
N TYR A 190 1.90 7.61 16.55
CA TYR A 190 1.31 8.82 15.99
C TYR A 190 2.25 9.59 15.06
N ALA A 191 3.52 9.19 14.92
CA ALA A 191 4.52 9.90 14.15
C ALA A 191 4.06 10.20 12.71
N GLY A 192 3.41 9.23 12.07
CA GLY A 192 2.82 9.37 10.75
C GLY A 192 1.72 10.43 10.66
N TRP A 193 0.79 10.37 11.61
CA TRP A 193 -0.32 11.31 11.72
C TRP A 193 0.17 12.73 12.05
N SER A 194 1.13 12.86 12.98
CA SER A 194 1.75 14.13 13.38
C SER A 194 2.52 14.77 12.22
N ARG A 195 3.26 13.97 11.44
CA ARG A 195 3.91 14.44 10.20
C ARG A 195 2.92 14.88 9.13
N LYS A 196 1.69 14.36 9.09
CA LYS A 196 0.70 14.79 8.09
C LYS A 196 -0.07 16.03 8.53
N ASN A 197 -0.39 16.11 9.82
CA ASN A 197 -1.39 17.06 10.33
C ASN A 197 -0.81 18.20 11.17
N CYS A 198 0.30 17.96 11.87
CA CYS A 198 0.82 18.82 12.93
C CYS A 198 2.32 19.08 12.83
N ARG A 199 2.85 19.24 11.61
CA ARG A 199 4.30 19.35 11.37
C ARG A 199 4.93 20.54 12.04
N ALA A 200 4.29 21.70 11.99
CA ALA A 200 4.83 22.92 12.57
C ALA A 200 4.79 22.85 14.09
N THR A 201 3.65 22.45 14.67
CA THR A 201 3.52 22.26 16.13
C THR A 201 4.50 21.21 16.65
N CYS A 202 4.69 20.10 15.93
CA CYS A 202 5.59 19.02 16.34
C CYS A 202 7.05 19.22 15.92
N ASN A 203 7.39 20.33 15.25
CA ASN A 203 8.72 20.56 14.68
C ASN A 203 9.21 19.44 13.74
N LEU A 204 8.30 18.83 12.98
CA LEU A 204 8.54 17.74 12.01
C LEU A 204 8.61 18.27 10.57
N CYS A 205 9.16 19.46 10.40
CA CYS A 205 9.26 20.14 9.12
C CYS A 205 10.50 19.79 8.32
N ALA A 206 11.53 19.27 8.99
CA ALA A 206 12.72 18.75 8.34
C ALA A 206 12.31 17.64 7.36
N LEU A 207 12.90 17.66 6.17
CA LEU A 207 12.77 16.55 5.25
C LEU A 207 13.68 15.41 5.71
N PRO A 208 13.32 14.15 5.40
CA PRO A 208 14.20 13.03 5.60
C PRO A 208 15.58 13.34 5.02
N THR A 209 16.63 13.20 5.83
CA THR A 209 18.00 13.32 5.37
C THR A 209 18.58 11.93 5.19
N ARG A 210 19.33 11.71 4.11
CA ARG A 210 20.04 10.45 3.92
C ARG A 210 20.92 10.21 5.15
N PRO A 211 20.78 9.05 5.83
CA PRO A 211 21.68 8.70 6.92
C PRO A 211 23.14 8.77 6.44
N PRO A 212 24.08 9.21 7.28
CA PRO A 212 25.50 9.11 6.96
C PRO A 212 25.79 7.68 6.52
N VAL A 213 26.48 7.53 5.39
CA VAL A 213 26.94 6.21 4.96
C VAL A 213 27.98 5.80 6.00
N ASP A 214 27.63 4.88 6.90
CA ASP A 214 28.60 4.27 7.78
C ASP A 214 29.38 3.24 6.94
N PRO A 215 30.67 3.49 6.66
CA PRO A 215 31.49 2.57 5.87
C PRO A 215 31.70 1.22 6.57
N ASN A 216 31.40 1.14 7.88
CA ASN A 216 31.50 -0.08 8.68
C ASN A 216 30.13 -0.69 9.01
N ALA A 217 29.02 -0.09 8.59
CA ALA A 217 27.72 -0.69 8.81
C ALA A 217 27.71 -2.08 8.14
N PRO A 218 27.28 -3.13 8.85
CA PRO A 218 27.07 -4.42 8.21
C PRO A 218 26.15 -4.16 7.03
N VAL A 219 26.56 -4.59 5.84
CA VAL A 219 25.68 -4.62 4.68
C VAL A 219 24.46 -5.41 5.13
N VAL A 220 23.37 -4.73 5.43
CA VAL A 220 22.12 -5.36 5.83
C VAL A 220 21.71 -6.14 4.60
N THR A 221 22.05 -7.44 4.61
CA THR A 221 21.54 -8.38 3.63
C THR A 221 20.03 -8.33 3.79
N PRO A 222 19.31 -7.84 2.78
CA PRO A 222 17.87 -7.67 2.82
C PRO A 222 17.22 -9.00 3.13
N ASN A 223 16.14 -8.95 3.91
CA ASN A 223 15.38 -10.13 4.27
C ASN A 223 14.94 -10.84 2.98
N PRO A 224 15.06 -12.17 2.88
CA PRO A 224 14.96 -12.92 1.64
C PRO A 224 13.51 -13.16 1.21
N ASP A 225 12.62 -12.20 1.47
CA ASP A 225 11.20 -12.16 1.13
C ASP A 225 10.86 -10.95 0.23
N GLY A 226 11.83 -10.45 -0.56
CA GLY A 226 11.80 -9.47 -1.69
C GLY A 226 10.54 -9.25 -2.57
N SER A 227 9.32 -9.32 -2.04
CA SER A 227 8.54 -8.09 -1.96
C SER A 227 9.51 -6.94 -1.74
N ASN A 228 9.66 -6.05 -2.74
CA ASN A 228 10.30 -4.76 -2.47
C ASN A 228 9.49 -4.22 -1.31
N PRO A 229 9.98 -4.24 -0.05
CA PRO A 229 9.01 -4.38 1.02
C PRO A 229 8.17 -3.13 0.92
N LYS A 230 6.84 -3.27 0.91
CA LYS A 230 6.03 -2.14 1.34
C LYS A 230 6.72 -1.75 2.64
N PRO A 231 7.29 -0.54 2.72
CA PRO A 231 8.03 -0.21 3.90
C PRO A 231 7.07 -0.46 5.07
N PRO A 232 7.51 -1.14 6.15
CA PRO A 232 6.59 -1.69 7.14
C PRO A 232 5.63 -0.59 7.55
N SER A 233 4.37 -0.74 7.12
CA SER A 233 3.48 0.40 7.19
C SER A 233 3.25 0.72 8.63
N ALA A 234 3.54 1.96 9.00
CA ALA A 234 3.00 2.49 10.22
C ALA A 234 1.48 2.31 10.16
N GLN A 235 0.91 1.81 11.25
CA GLN A 235 -0.50 1.48 11.32
C GLN A 235 -1.34 2.70 10.92
N THR A 236 -2.44 2.49 10.22
CA THR A 236 -3.41 3.54 9.96
C THR A 236 -4.07 3.89 11.29
N VAL A 237 -3.56 4.92 11.95
CA VAL A 237 -4.02 5.29 13.30
C VAL A 237 -5.24 6.19 13.23
N THR A 238 -6.21 5.90 14.08
CA THR A 238 -7.29 6.84 14.38
C THR A 238 -6.71 8.06 15.10
N PRO A 239 -7.25 9.27 14.86
CA PRO A 239 -6.77 10.47 15.53
C PRO A 239 -6.74 10.27 17.06
N PRO A 240 -5.68 10.72 17.76
CA PRO A 240 -5.73 10.77 19.21
C PRO A 240 -6.93 11.63 19.64
N SER A 241 -7.52 11.34 20.79
CA SER A 241 -8.55 12.23 21.31
C SER A 241 -7.86 13.48 21.86
N ALA A 242 -8.21 14.64 21.33
CA ALA A 242 -7.80 15.90 21.94
C ALA A 242 -8.30 15.90 23.40
N SER A 243 -7.40 16.08 24.35
CA SER A 243 -7.74 16.10 25.78
C SER A 243 -8.57 17.36 26.08
N GLY A 244 -9.87 17.25 25.84
CA GLY A 244 -10.85 18.23 26.28
C GLY A 244 -11.21 18.02 27.74
N SER A 245 -10.49 18.67 28.65
CA SER A 245 -11.05 19.05 29.96
C SER A 245 -10.39 20.31 30.52
N SER A 246 -10.91 21.46 30.09
CA SER A 246 -11.36 22.58 30.92
C SER A 246 -10.65 22.87 32.25
N GLN A 247 -9.91 23.98 32.29
CA GLN A 247 -10.25 25.12 33.17
C GLN A 247 -9.66 26.40 32.59
N SER A 248 -10.46 27.10 31.80
CA SER A 248 -10.20 28.49 31.43
C SER A 248 -10.57 29.35 32.64
N THR A 249 -9.59 29.72 33.44
CA THR A 249 -9.75 30.78 34.46
C THR A 249 -9.79 32.11 33.73
N LEU A 250 -10.98 32.65 33.52
CA LEU A 250 -11.17 34.09 33.31
C LEU A 250 -10.62 34.84 34.55
N PRO A 251 -10.03 36.04 34.37
CA PRO A 251 -9.51 36.84 35.49
C PRO A 251 -10.66 37.36 36.38
N PRO A 252 -10.43 37.54 37.69
CA PRO A 252 -11.48 37.82 38.65
C PRO A 252 -12.06 39.22 38.48
N SER A 253 -13.38 39.28 38.28
CA SER A 253 -14.19 40.47 38.56
C SER A 253 -14.80 40.30 39.96
N ASN A 254 -14.58 41.29 40.82
CA ASN A 254 -15.15 41.57 42.16
C ASN A 254 -16.20 40.60 42.75
N PRO A 255 -16.06 40.22 44.05
CA PRO A 255 -17.20 39.81 44.85
C PRO A 255 -17.80 41.00 45.61
N GLY A 256 -19.10 41.20 45.39
CA GLY A 256 -19.98 41.96 46.26
C GLY A 256 -21.39 41.43 46.08
N VAL A 257 -21.73 40.35 46.80
CA VAL A 257 -23.03 40.10 47.43
C VAL A 257 -22.98 38.77 48.20
N ASP A 258 -23.41 38.86 49.46
CA ASP A 258 -23.54 37.79 50.42
C ASP A 258 -24.66 36.78 50.07
N GLY A 259 -24.42 35.54 50.48
CA GLY A 259 -25.45 34.70 51.11
C GLY A 259 -26.39 33.90 50.20
N ALA A 260 -26.04 32.64 49.95
CA ALA A 260 -27.02 31.56 49.86
C ALA A 260 -26.32 30.19 50.03
N GLN A 261 -26.59 29.51 51.14
CA GLN A 261 -26.36 28.08 51.27
C GLN A 261 -27.33 27.33 50.35
N VAL A 262 -26.83 26.42 49.52
CA VAL A 262 -27.66 25.43 48.82
C VAL A 262 -27.09 24.05 49.10
N GLY A 263 -27.85 23.28 49.88
CA GLY A 263 -27.68 21.85 50.06
C GLY A 263 -27.96 21.09 48.78
N GLY A 264 -27.33 19.92 48.66
CA GLY A 264 -27.31 19.12 47.46
C GLY A 264 -28.70 18.68 46.97
N THR A 265 -28.86 18.68 45.65
CA THR A 265 -29.78 17.77 44.97
C THR A 265 -29.26 17.52 43.55
N ARG A 266 -29.06 16.24 43.22
CA ARG A 266 -28.73 15.78 41.87
C ARG A 266 -29.83 16.21 40.92
N THR A 267 -29.52 17.07 39.96
CA THR A 267 -30.42 17.45 38.87
C THR A 267 -29.83 16.98 37.55
N THR A 268 -30.55 16.08 36.90
CA THR A 268 -30.34 15.66 35.51
C THR A 268 -30.61 16.86 34.60
N PHE A 269 -29.61 17.30 33.84
CA PHE A 269 -29.80 18.35 32.83
C PHE A 269 -30.22 17.72 31.50
N ILE A 270 -31.48 17.92 31.12
CA ILE A 270 -31.95 17.78 29.73
C ILE A 270 -31.68 19.11 29.05
N ILE A 271 -30.79 19.13 28.05
CA ILE A 271 -30.58 20.30 27.20
C ILE A 271 -31.67 20.29 26.13
N GLN A 272 -32.66 21.17 26.26
CA GLN A 272 -33.58 21.51 25.18
C GLN A 272 -32.95 22.62 24.34
N GLY A 273 -32.46 22.26 23.15
CA GLY A 273 -32.04 23.22 22.13
C GLY A 273 -33.25 23.85 21.42
N PRO A 274 -33.11 25.08 20.88
CA PRO A 274 -34.20 25.78 20.20
C PRO A 274 -34.60 25.09 18.89
N GLN A 275 -35.91 24.95 18.70
CA GLN A 275 -36.54 24.39 17.50
C GLN A 275 -36.34 25.33 16.31
N THR A 276 -35.53 24.92 15.33
CA THR A 276 -35.52 25.52 14.00
C THR A 276 -36.63 24.92 13.16
N LYS A 277 -37.63 25.75 12.81
CA LYS A 277 -38.67 25.44 11.82
C LYS A 277 -38.02 25.24 10.45
N ILE A 278 -38.10 24.03 9.91
CA ILE A 278 -37.88 23.75 8.49
C ILE A 278 -39.25 23.44 7.86
N PRO A 279 -39.77 24.25 6.93
CA PRO A 279 -41.00 23.94 6.23
C PRO A 279 -40.75 22.95 5.08
N GLY A 280 -41.39 21.79 5.18
CA GLY A 280 -41.93 21.04 4.04
C GLY A 280 -41.00 20.08 3.32
N VAL A 281 -40.95 18.83 3.77
CA VAL A 281 -40.90 17.67 2.85
C VAL A 281 -41.75 16.54 3.43
N SER A 282 -42.76 16.15 2.66
CA SER A 282 -43.77 15.15 2.96
C SER A 282 -43.20 13.72 3.00
N SER A 283 -43.45 13.02 4.10
CA SER A 283 -43.23 11.58 4.25
C SER A 283 -44.22 10.78 3.39
N GLY A 284 -43.72 10.12 2.35
CA GLY A 284 -44.47 9.14 1.56
C GLY A 284 -44.08 7.72 1.95
N ASN A 285 -44.84 7.11 2.87
CA ASN A 285 -44.88 5.66 3.04
C ASN A 285 -45.48 5.02 1.78
N ARG A 286 -44.78 4.08 1.15
CA ARG A 286 -45.40 3.18 0.17
C ARG A 286 -44.82 1.76 0.27
N PHE A 287 -45.64 0.92 0.89
CA PHE A 287 -45.99 -0.46 0.54
C PHE A 287 -44.91 -1.40 0.00
N GLN A 288 -44.68 -2.45 0.79
CA GLN A 288 -44.26 -3.79 0.38
C GLN A 288 -45.06 -4.31 -0.82
N GLN A 289 -44.37 -4.89 -1.81
CA GLN A 289 -44.88 -6.03 -2.58
C GLN A 289 -43.72 -7.02 -2.85
N PRO A 290 -43.92 -8.33 -2.60
CA PRO A 290 -43.00 -9.37 -3.04
C PRO A 290 -43.25 -9.74 -4.51
N LEU A 291 -42.17 -9.92 -5.28
CA LEU A 291 -42.22 -10.46 -6.65
C LEU A 291 -42.37 -11.99 -6.64
N PRO A 292 -43.04 -12.57 -7.66
CA PRO A 292 -43.41 -13.97 -7.70
C PRO A 292 -42.26 -14.92 -8.10
N ALA A 293 -42.36 -16.15 -7.59
CA ALA A 293 -41.52 -17.30 -7.90
C ALA A 293 -41.60 -17.70 -9.39
N VAL A 294 -40.45 -18.01 -9.98
CA VAL A 294 -40.33 -18.61 -11.32
C VAL A 294 -40.12 -20.12 -11.15
N PRO A 295 -40.97 -21.00 -11.71
CA PRO A 295 -40.76 -22.44 -11.68
C PRO A 295 -39.82 -22.93 -12.78
N TRP A 296 -39.21 -24.08 -12.47
CA TRP A 296 -38.24 -24.83 -13.25
C TRP A 296 -38.73 -25.28 -14.64
N SER A 297 -37.83 -25.35 -15.62
CA SER A 297 -37.97 -26.30 -16.74
C SER A 297 -36.68 -27.08 -16.97
N ARG A 298 -36.77 -28.40 -16.73
CA ARG A 298 -35.84 -29.43 -17.23
C ARG A 298 -35.97 -29.56 -18.75
N SER A 299 -34.84 -29.64 -19.45
CA SER A 299 -34.73 -30.27 -20.78
C SER A 299 -33.63 -31.32 -20.64
N GLN A 300 -33.98 -32.58 -20.37
CA GLN A 300 -34.26 -33.66 -21.32
C GLN A 300 -33.17 -33.90 -22.38
N VAL A 301 -32.48 -35.01 -22.11
CA VAL A 301 -31.64 -35.86 -22.95
C VAL A 301 -32.32 -36.19 -24.28
N ILE A 302 -31.59 -36.06 -25.38
CA ILE A 302 -31.88 -36.79 -26.62
C ILE A 302 -30.64 -37.60 -26.99
N ALA A 303 -30.83 -38.91 -27.04
CA ALA A 303 -29.94 -39.88 -27.64
C ALA A 303 -30.51 -40.30 -29.01
N ALA A 304 -29.66 -40.31 -30.03
CA ALA A 304 -29.76 -41.10 -31.28
C ALA A 304 -28.32 -41.10 -31.85
N ARG A 305 -27.56 -42.20 -31.89
CA ARG A 305 -27.64 -43.33 -32.83
C ARG A 305 -27.89 -42.88 -34.27
N ASP A 306 -26.81 -42.77 -35.03
CA ASP A 306 -26.44 -43.71 -36.10
C ASP A 306 -24.91 -43.94 -36.08
#